data_AF-A0AAD7J9C6-F1
#
_entry.id   AF-A0AAD7J9C6-F1
#
_cell.length_a   1.000
_cell.length_b   1.000
_cell.length_c   1.000
_cell.angle_alpha   90.00
_cell.angle_beta   90.00
_cell.angle_gamma   90.00
#
_symmetry.space_group_name_H-M   'P 1'
#
loop_
_entity.id
_entity.type
_entity.pdbx_description
1 polymer ?
#
loop_
_entity_poly.entity_id
_entity_poly.type
_entity_poly.pdbx_seq_one_letter_code
_entity_poly.pdbx_strand_id
1 'polypeptide(L)'
;MCKTSRPVDSHYTVNTVASWKNEPLTASQMFIAHALALDAETKLAQLDREIQALQARRAEQLDRLTTCTIALAPHKRLPPELLREIFLLCAPEAAIVGWEDEIRWVLCRVCSRWRAVARDTPGLW
;
A
#
# COMPACT_ATOMS: atom_id res chain seq x y z
N MET A 1 -28.04 -13.99 -32.25
CA MET A 1 -26.97 -12.97 -32.34
C MET A 1 -27.17 -11.96 -31.22
N CYS A 2 -26.53 -12.18 -30.07
CA CYS A 2 -26.57 -11.30 -28.91
C CYS A 2 -25.75 -10.03 -29.19
N LYS A 3 -26.36 -8.85 -29.05
CA LYS A 3 -25.62 -7.60 -28.92
C LYS A 3 -25.41 -7.34 -27.43
N THR A 4 -24.14 -7.34 -27.05
CA THR A 4 -23.65 -7.07 -25.71
C THR A 4 -23.91 -5.60 -25.34
N SER A 5 -24.70 -5.42 -24.28
CA SER A 5 -24.85 -4.14 -23.59
C SER A 5 -23.56 -3.86 -22.80
N ARG A 6 -22.95 -2.69 -23.02
CA ARG A 6 -21.97 -2.10 -22.10
C ARG A 6 -22.61 -0.88 -21.45
N PRO A 7 -22.58 -0.73 -20.13
CA PRO A 7 -22.95 0.51 -19.49
C PRO A 7 -21.80 1.50 -19.68
N VAL A 8 -22.07 2.64 -20.33
CA VAL A 8 -21.12 3.75 -20.40
C VAL A 8 -21.26 4.57 -19.13
N ASP A 9 -20.14 4.72 -18.46
CA ASP A 9 -19.96 5.37 -17.17
C ASP A 9 -20.53 6.79 -17.12
N SER A 10 -21.23 7.03 -16.02
CA SER A 10 -21.81 8.30 -15.59
C SER A 10 -20.70 9.29 -15.24
N HIS A 11 -20.05 9.86 -16.24
CA HIS A 11 -19.22 11.04 -16.08
C HIS A 11 -20.04 12.28 -16.42
N TYR A 12 -20.56 12.92 -15.37
CA TYR A 12 -20.69 14.36 -15.23
C TYR A 12 -21.11 15.15 -16.49
N THR A 13 -22.41 15.30 -16.70
CA THR A 13 -22.92 16.44 -17.48
C THR A 13 -23.01 17.69 -16.60
N VAL A 14 -21.85 18.29 -16.24
CA VAL A 14 -21.78 19.68 -15.69
C VAL A 14 -21.88 20.67 -16.83
N ASN A 15 -22.88 20.51 -17.69
CA ASN A 15 -23.18 21.47 -18.74
C ASN A 15 -24.69 21.61 -18.79
N THR A 16 -25.23 22.35 -17.83
CA THR A 16 -26.58 22.88 -17.96
C THR A 16 -26.60 24.28 -17.34
N VAL A 17 -26.57 25.25 -18.24
CA VAL A 17 -26.99 26.65 -18.07
C VAL A 17 -26.04 27.60 -17.32
N ALA A 18 -24.74 27.59 -17.62
CA ALA A 18 -24.02 28.86 -17.75
C ALA A 18 -24.29 29.39 -19.16
N SER A 19 -25.41 30.12 -19.25
CA SER A 19 -25.91 30.83 -20.40
C SER A 19 -24.79 31.57 -21.16
N TRP A 20 -24.69 31.37 -22.47
CA TRP A 20 -23.76 32.07 -23.37
C TRP A 20 -24.14 33.56 -23.56
N LYS A 21 -25.07 34.06 -22.74
CA LYS A 21 -25.45 35.46 -22.66
C LYS A 21 -24.86 36.02 -21.38
N ASN A 22 -23.94 36.96 -21.52
CA ASN A 22 -23.38 37.77 -20.43
C ASN A 22 -24.43 38.75 -19.86
N GLU A 23 -25.64 38.27 -19.56
CA GLU A 23 -26.65 39.05 -18.88
C GLU A 23 -26.30 39.07 -17.38
N PRO A 24 -26.29 40.26 -16.74
CA PRO A 24 -25.98 40.36 -15.32
C PRO A 24 -27.05 39.60 -14.51
N LEU A 25 -26.61 38.72 -13.62
CA LEU A 25 -27.49 38.02 -12.69
C LEU A 25 -28.27 39.04 -11.86
N THR A 26 -29.55 38.77 -11.67
CA THR A 26 -30.38 39.53 -10.72
C THR A 26 -29.94 39.24 -9.28
N ALA A 27 -30.25 40.15 -8.35
CA ALA A 27 -29.84 40.01 -6.95
C ALA A 27 -30.31 38.69 -6.30
N SER A 28 -31.50 38.19 -6.66
CA SER A 28 -32.03 36.91 -6.17
C SER A 28 -31.28 35.71 -6.75
N GLN A 29 -30.92 35.74 -8.03
CA GLN A 29 -30.10 34.71 -8.66
C GLN A 29 -28.69 34.68 -8.05
N MET A 30 -28.11 35.84 -7.76
CA MET A 30 -26.80 35.94 -7.12
C MET A 30 -26.82 35.39 -5.69
N PHE A 31 -27.88 35.66 -4.92
CA PHE A 31 -28.07 35.08 -3.60
C PHE A 31 -28.18 33.55 -3.64
N ILE A 32 -28.97 33.00 -4.56
CA ILE A 32 -29.11 31.54 -4.74
C ILE A 32 -27.76 30.92 -5.16
N ALA A 33 -27.05 31.53 -6.10
CA ALA A 33 -25.74 31.04 -6.54
C ALA A 33 -24.72 31.02 -5.39
N HIS A 34 -24.70 32.07 -4.56
CA HIS A 34 -23.83 32.13 -3.39
C HIS A 34 -24.20 31.07 -2.35
N ALA A 35 -25.50 30.87 -2.09
CA ALA A 35 -25.97 29.84 -1.17
C ALA A 35 -25.59 28.42 -1.63
N LEU A 36 -25.72 28.14 -2.93
CA LEU A 36 -25.31 26.87 -3.53
C LEU A 36 -23.79 26.67 -3.50
N ALA A 37 -23.02 27.72 -3.77
CA ALA A 37 -21.56 27.66 -3.70
C ALA A 37 -21.11 27.34 -2.27
N LEU A 38 -21.68 28.02 -1.27
CA LEU A 38 -21.37 27.77 0.14
C LEU A 38 -21.74 26.34 0.56
N ASP A 39 -22.92 25.87 0.18
CA ASP A 39 -23.33 24.48 0.45
C ASP A 39 -22.37 23.47 -0.21
N ALA A 40 -21.96 23.70 -1.46
CA ALA A 40 -20.97 22.86 -2.13
C ALA A 40 -19.61 22.85 -1.42
N GLU A 41 -19.11 24.01 -1.00
CA GLU A 41 -17.86 24.13 -0.22
C GLU A 41 -17.94 23.36 1.09
N THR A 42 -19.06 23.46 1.82
CA THR A 42 -19.23 22.72 3.08
C THR A 42 -19.24 21.21 2.87
N LYS A 43 -19.87 20.73 1.80
CA LYS A 43 -19.89 19.31 1.43
C LYS A 43 -18.51 18.81 1.03
N LEU A 44 -17.75 19.59 0.27
CA LEU A 44 -16.35 19.25 -0.05
C LEU A 44 -15.51 19.12 1.22
N ALA A 45 -15.60 20.11 2.11
CA ALA A 45 -14.89 20.07 3.38
C ALA A 45 -15.33 18.90 4.30
N GLN A 46 -16.58 18.44 4.19
CA GLN A 46 -17.03 17.23 4.89
C GLN A 46 -16.40 15.97 4.26
N LEU A 47 -16.47 15.82 2.95
CA LEU A 47 -15.90 14.68 2.24
C LEU A 47 -14.39 14.57 2.48
N ASP A 48 -13.67 15.69 2.46
CA ASP A 48 -12.24 15.71 2.74
C ASP A 48 -11.92 15.19 4.14
N ARG A 49 -12.73 15.57 5.15
CA ARG A 49 -12.58 15.05 6.52
C ARG A 49 -12.85 13.54 6.59
N GLU A 50 -13.86 13.05 5.89
CA GLU A 50 -14.15 11.62 5.82
C GLU A 50 -13.01 10.83 5.15
N ILE A 51 -12.47 11.36 4.04
CA ILE A 51 -11.32 10.78 3.35
C ILE A 51 -10.10 10.72 4.29
N GLN A 52 -9.79 11.80 5.00
CA GLN A 52 -8.68 11.84 5.94
C GLN A 52 -8.85 10.81 7.06
N ALA A 53 -10.06 10.69 7.63
CA ALA A 53 -10.36 9.69 8.66
C ALA A 53 -10.19 8.25 8.15
N LEU A 54 -10.67 7.97 6.93
CA LEU A 54 -10.51 6.65 6.30
C LEU A 54 -9.03 6.33 5.99
N GLN A 55 -8.26 7.32 5.53
CA GLN A 55 -6.83 7.16 5.28
C GLN A 55 -6.06 6.86 6.56
N ALA A 56 -6.36 7.56 7.66
CA ALA A 56 -5.77 7.30 8.97
C ALA A 56 -6.08 5.86 9.44
N ARG A 57 -7.34 5.44 9.33
CA ARG A 57 -7.75 4.07 9.69
C ARG A 57 -7.07 3.01 8.81
N ARG A 58 -6.90 3.28 7.51
CA ARG A 58 -6.16 2.40 6.60
C ARG A 58 -4.69 2.26 7.03
N ALA A 59 -4.04 3.37 7.40
CA ALA A 59 -2.66 3.35 7.86
C ALA A 59 -2.50 2.50 9.13
N GLU A 60 -3.40 2.65 10.10
CA GLU A 60 -3.42 1.82 11.32
C GLU A 60 -3.58 0.33 11.01
N GLN A 61 -4.51 -0.03 10.11
CA GLN A 61 -4.70 -1.43 9.71
C GLN A 61 -3.48 -2.01 9.00
N LEU A 62 -2.81 -1.21 8.16
CA LEU A 62 -1.60 -1.64 7.47
C LEU A 62 -0.44 -1.89 8.43
N ASP A 63 -0.29 -1.04 9.45
CA ASP A 63 0.71 -1.24 10.52
C ASP A 63 0.46 -2.54 11.30
N ARG A 64 -0.80 -2.79 11.68
CA ARG A 64 -1.22 -4.04 12.32
C ARG A 64 -0.94 -5.27 11.46
N LEU A 65 -1.28 -5.21 10.17
CA LEU A 65 -1.00 -6.29 9.22
C LEU A 65 0.50 -6.55 9.07
N THR A 66 1.30 -5.48 9.02
CA THR A 66 2.76 -5.57 8.92
C THR A 66 3.33 -6.26 10.15
N THR A 67 2.89 -5.85 11.35
CA THR A 67 3.29 -6.46 12.61
C THR A 67 2.91 -7.94 12.68
N CYS A 68 1.68 -8.31 12.32
CA CYS A 68 1.25 -9.70 12.27
C CYS A 68 2.06 -10.52 11.26
N THR A 69 2.31 -9.97 10.07
CA THR A 69 3.09 -10.65 9.01
C THR A 69 4.52 -10.91 9.48
N ILE A 70 5.14 -9.92 10.13
CA ILE A 70 6.48 -10.05 10.71
C ILE A 70 6.48 -11.09 11.85
N ALA A 71 5.45 -11.13 12.70
CA ALA A 71 5.34 -12.10 13.79
C ALA A 71 5.11 -13.53 13.30
N LEU A 72 4.32 -13.68 12.24
CA LEU A 72 3.94 -14.97 11.64
C LEU A 72 4.93 -15.46 10.59
N ALA A 73 5.99 -14.70 10.31
CA ALA A 73 6.98 -15.06 9.30
C ALA A 73 7.54 -16.48 9.57
N PRO A 74 7.56 -17.38 8.57
CA PRO A 74 7.89 -18.80 8.76
C PRO A 74 9.24 -19.02 9.48
N HIS A 75 10.23 -18.18 9.15
CA HIS A 75 11.57 -18.25 9.74
C HIS A 75 11.62 -17.90 11.24
N LYS A 76 10.56 -17.33 11.83
CA LYS A 76 10.45 -17.15 13.29
C LYS A 76 9.92 -18.39 14.00
N ARG A 77 9.27 -19.31 13.29
CA ARG A 77 8.70 -20.55 13.83
C ARG A 77 9.58 -21.78 13.58
N LEU A 78 10.47 -21.71 12.60
CA LEU A 78 11.46 -22.77 12.36
C LEU A 78 12.39 -22.91 13.58
N PRO A 79 12.68 -24.12 14.06
CA PRO A 79 13.78 -24.39 14.98
C PRO A 79 15.13 -23.97 14.39
N PRO A 80 16.12 -23.58 15.22
CA PRO A 80 17.44 -23.19 14.74
C PRO A 80 18.15 -24.29 13.94
N GLU A 81 17.87 -25.57 14.23
CA GLU A 81 18.44 -26.73 13.53
C GLU A 81 17.97 -26.80 12.08
N LEU A 82 16.67 -26.59 11.84
CA LEU A 82 16.12 -26.55 10.47
C LEU A 82 16.60 -25.32 9.72
N LEU A 83 16.76 -24.19 10.42
CA LEU A 83 17.27 -22.96 9.81
C LEU A 83 18.74 -23.13 9.39
N ARG A 84 19.55 -23.80 10.22
CA ARG A 84 20.92 -24.20 9.88
C ARG A 84 20.96 -25.07 8.62
N GLU A 85 20.11 -26.10 8.55
CA GLU A 85 20.07 -27.02 7.42
C GLU A 85 19.74 -26.27 6.12
N ILE A 86 18.75 -25.38 6.17
CA ILE A 86 18.40 -24.51 5.04
C ILE A 86 19.60 -23.66 4.62
N PHE A 87 20.34 -23.08 5.57
CA PHE A 87 21.50 -22.25 5.25
C PHE A 87 22.59 -23.05 4.54
N LEU A 88 22.88 -24.26 5.00
CA LEU A 88 23.87 -25.16 4.37
C LEU A 88 23.45 -25.56 2.96
N LEU A 89 22.16 -25.84 2.74
CA LEU A 89 21.62 -26.11 1.40
C LEU A 89 21.69 -24.90 0.47
N CYS A 90 21.57 -23.69 1.02
CA CYS A 90 21.65 -22.44 0.27
C CYS A 90 23.09 -21.97 0.01
N ALA A 91 24.08 -22.50 0.74
CA ALA A 91 25.50 -22.19 0.56
C ALA A 91 26.28 -23.43 0.09
N PRO A 92 25.99 -23.96 -1.12
CA PRO A 92 26.63 -25.16 -1.62
C PRO A 92 28.13 -24.93 -1.88
N GLU A 93 28.92 -25.96 -1.56
CA GLU A 93 30.39 -26.02 -1.51
C GLU A 93 31.10 -25.92 -2.88
N ALA A 94 30.39 -25.70 -3.99
CA ALA A 94 30.91 -26.08 -5.32
C ALA A 94 30.54 -25.20 -6.51
N ALA A 95 29.89 -24.04 -6.38
CA ALA A 95 29.41 -23.33 -7.57
C ALA A 95 29.80 -21.85 -7.58
N ILE A 96 30.96 -21.61 -8.19
CA ILE A 96 31.45 -20.31 -8.69
C ILE A 96 32.12 -19.46 -7.59
N VAL A 97 33.46 -19.47 -7.62
CA VAL A 97 34.35 -18.62 -6.82
C VAL A 97 33.81 -17.18 -6.79
N GLY A 98 33.30 -16.76 -5.62
CA GLY A 98 32.82 -15.39 -5.37
C GLY A 98 31.39 -15.28 -4.81
N TRP A 99 30.49 -16.25 -5.03
CA TRP A 99 29.09 -16.16 -4.58
C TRP A 99 28.84 -16.71 -3.16
N GLU A 100 29.69 -17.63 -2.70
CA GLU A 100 29.55 -18.26 -1.38
C GLU A 100 29.72 -17.24 -0.24
N ASP A 101 30.74 -16.38 -0.33
CA ASP A 101 30.93 -15.29 0.62
C ASP A 101 29.71 -14.37 0.64
N GLU A 102 29.17 -14.03 -0.53
CA GLU A 102 27.99 -13.17 -0.64
C GLU A 102 26.79 -13.75 0.09
N ILE A 103 26.50 -15.05 -0.08
CA ILE A 103 25.38 -15.72 0.60
C ILE A 103 25.58 -15.74 2.12
N ARG A 104 26.78 -16.08 2.62
CA ARG A 104 27.09 -16.09 4.06
C ARG A 104 26.86 -14.71 4.70
N TRP A 105 27.31 -13.64 4.03
CA TRP A 105 27.10 -12.27 4.48
C TRP A 105 25.64 -11.84 4.37
N VAL A 106 24.92 -12.26 3.33
CA VAL A 106 23.48 -11.99 3.16
C VAL A 106 22.69 -12.63 4.30
N LEU A 107 22.94 -13.89 4.65
CA LEU A 107 22.28 -14.58 5.76
C LEU A 107 22.48 -13.84 7.09
N CYS A 108 23.68 -13.30 7.33
CA CYS A 108 23.98 -12.50 8.53
C CYS A 108 23.29 -11.12 8.59
N ARG A 109 22.73 -10.63 7.47
CA ARG A 109 22.09 -9.31 7.38
C ARG A 109 20.56 -9.35 7.50
N VAL A 110 19.93 -10.52 7.38
CA VAL A 110 18.46 -10.65 7.40
C VAL A 110 17.85 -10.23 8.74
N CYS A 111 18.28 -10.84 9.84
CA CYS A 111 17.87 -10.46 11.19
C CYS A 111 18.87 -10.95 12.25
N SER A 112 18.72 -10.52 13.50
CA SER A 112 19.58 -10.94 14.61
C SER A 112 19.58 -12.46 14.82
N ARG A 113 18.42 -13.11 14.66
CA ARG A 113 18.28 -14.57 14.77
C ARG A 113 19.06 -15.31 13.70
N TRP A 114 18.93 -14.89 12.44
CA TRP A 114 19.65 -15.51 11.32
C TRP A 114 21.15 -15.35 11.48
N ARG A 115 21.59 -14.17 11.93
CA ARG A 115 23.00 -13.92 12.24
C ARG A 115 23.54 -14.83 13.34
N ALA A 116 22.78 -15.06 14.41
CA ALA A 116 23.18 -15.97 15.48
C ALA A 116 23.32 -17.40 14.93
N VAL A 117 22.31 -17.90 14.23
CA VAL A 117 22.33 -19.27 13.65
C VAL A 117 23.45 -19.44 12.63
N ALA A 118 23.70 -18.45 11.76
CA ALA A 118 24.76 -18.50 10.76
C ALA A 118 26.17 -18.52 11.39
N ARG A 119 26.38 -17.75 12.48
CA ARG A 119 27.65 -17.78 13.24
C ARG A 119 27.85 -19.10 14.00
N ASP A 120 26.77 -19.69 14.51
CA ASP A 120 26.78 -20.97 15.23
C ASP A 120 26.73 -22.19 14.30
N THR A 121 26.97 -22.01 13.00
CA THR A 121 26.99 -23.08 12.00
C THR A 121 28.37 -23.14 11.34
N PRO A 122 29.28 -23.99 11.84
CA PRO A 122 30.65 -24.09 11.31
C PRO A 122 30.72 -24.43 9.81
N GLY A 123 29.80 -25.24 9.29
CA GLY A 123 29.78 -25.61 7.86
C GLY A 123 29.45 -24.47 6.89
N LEU A 124 29.14 -23.26 7.39
CA LEU A 124 28.97 -22.07 6.55
C LEU A 124 30.26 -21.28 6.35
N TRP A 125 31.36 -21.61 7.03
CA TRP A 125 32.61 -20.83 7.02
C TRP A 125 33.76 -21.69 6.53
#